data_AF-A0A951CYV4-F1
#
_entry.id   AF-A0A951CYV4-F1
#
_cell.length_a   1.000
_cell.length_b   1.000
_cell.length_c   1.000
_cell.angle_alpha   90.00
_cell.angle_beta   90.00
_cell.angle_gamma   90.00
#
_symmetry.space_group_name_H-M   'P 1'
#
loop_
_entity.id
_entity.type
_entity.pdbx_description
1 polymer ?
#
loop_
_entity_poly.entity_id
_entity_poly.type
_entity_poly.pdbx_seq_one_letter_code
_entity_poly.pdbx_strand_id
1 'polypeptide(L)' 'MSSVVVSVDGVVAGTANYGGTRNDVCAVFAGPGCPDVGWSYTLDTTAYANGVHTVDVTATGADGRRATTSATFTVAN' A
#
# COMPACT_ATOMS: atom_id res chain seq x y z
N MET A 1 6.15 11.44 2.33
CA MET A 1 6.00 10.04 2.77
C MET A 1 7.39 9.45 2.97
N SER A 2 7.61 8.59 3.97
CA SER A 2 8.90 7.91 4.20
C SER A 2 8.87 6.44 3.79
N SER A 3 7.72 5.74 3.92
CA SER A 3 7.57 4.36 3.45
C SER A 3 6.09 3.95 3.31
N VAL A 4 5.84 2.92 2.51
CA VAL A 4 4.55 2.23 2.42
C VAL A 4 4.82 0.74 2.57
N VAL A 5 4.28 0.12 3.62
CA VAL A 5 4.47 -1.30 3.95
C VAL A 5 3.18 -2.06 3.70
N VAL A 6 3.28 -3.22 3.07
CA VAL A 6 2.18 -4.13 2.79
C VAL A 6 2.31 -5.36 3.67
N SER A 7 1.24 -5.69 4.39
CA SER A 7 1.11 -6.93 5.16
C SER A 7 -0.12 -7.70 4.72
N VAL A 8 -0.04 -9.03 4.77
CA VAL A 8 -1.15 -9.95 4.48
C VAL A 8 -1.37 -10.80 5.74
N ASP A 9 -2.60 -10.80 6.23
CA ASP A 9 -3.03 -11.48 7.47
C ASP A 9 -2.14 -11.12 8.68
N GLY A 10 -1.74 -9.84 8.76
CA GLY A 10 -0.87 -9.34 9.82
C GLY A 10 0.63 -9.66 9.64
N VAL A 11 1.02 -10.39 8.59
CA VAL A 11 2.43 -10.69 8.28
C VAL A 11 2.95 -9.74 7.20
N VAL A 12 4.09 -9.09 7.42
CA VAL A 12 4.69 -8.17 6.44
C VAL A 12 5.08 -8.95 5.18
N ALA A 13 4.43 -8.59 4.06
CA ALA A 13 4.72 -9.13 2.74
C ALA A 13 5.86 -8.34 2.05
N GLY A 14 5.95 -7.03 2.31
CA GLY A 14 7.06 -6.21 1.82
C GLY A 14 6.81 -4.72 1.86
N THR A 15 7.70 -3.96 1.23
CA THR A 15 7.59 -2.50 1.09
C THR A 15 7.17 -2.18 -0.34
N ALA A 16 6.16 -1.34 -0.51
CA ALA A 16 5.70 -0.87 -1.82
C ALA A 16 6.68 0.14 -2.44
N ASN A 17 6.74 0.16 -3.77
CA ASN A 17 7.47 1.16 -4.52
C ASN A 17 6.68 2.47 -4.51
N TYR A 18 7.22 3.49 -3.83
CA TYR A 18 6.61 4.82 -3.72
C TYR A 18 7.18 5.78 -4.78
N GLY A 19 6.43 6.81 -5.14
CA GLY A 19 6.86 7.86 -6.08
C GLY A 19 6.17 7.79 -7.45
N GLY A 20 5.08 7.04 -7.57
CA GLY A 20 4.27 7.01 -8.78
C GLY A 20 3.47 8.31 -8.97
N THR A 21 3.36 8.79 -10.20
CA THR A 21 2.65 10.03 -10.50
C THR A 21 1.12 9.84 -10.39
N ARG A 22 0.45 10.70 -9.60
CA ARG A 22 -1.01 10.72 -9.38
C ARG A 22 -1.56 12.15 -9.42
N ASN A 23 -1.68 12.69 -10.63
CA ASN A 23 -2.22 14.03 -10.86
C ASN A 23 -3.70 14.17 -10.45
N ASP A 24 -4.47 13.09 -10.56
CA ASP A 24 -5.86 13.02 -10.15
C ASP A 24 -6.03 13.23 -8.64
N VAL A 25 -5.18 12.58 -7.84
CA VAL A 25 -5.16 12.77 -6.38
C VAL A 25 -4.70 14.18 -6.04
N CYS A 26 -3.63 14.65 -6.67
CA CYS A 26 -3.07 15.97 -6.39
C CYS A 26 -3.94 17.14 -6.86
N ALA A 27 -4.86 16.91 -7.80
CA ALA A 27 -5.86 17.89 -8.21
C ALA A 27 -6.97 18.09 -7.16
N VAL A 28 -7.32 17.03 -6.42
CA VAL A 28 -8.34 17.08 -5.36
C VAL A 28 -7.73 17.38 -3.99
N PHE A 29 -6.56 16.80 -3.71
CA PHE A 29 -5.83 16.89 -2.45
C PHE A 29 -4.40 17.36 -2.71
N ALA A 30 -4.23 18.69 -2.77
CA ALA A 30 -2.92 19.30 -2.88
C ALA A 30 -2.11 19.08 -1.60
N GLY A 31 -0.86 18.64 -1.74
CA GLY A 31 0.01 18.41 -0.60
C GLY A 31 1.47 18.14 -0.98
N PRO A 32 2.36 18.06 0.03
CA PRO A 32 3.77 17.77 -0.18
C PRO A 32 3.98 16.41 -0.85
N GLY A 33 4.84 16.36 -1.87
CA GLY A 33 5.14 15.14 -2.63
C GLY A 33 4.26 14.94 -3.87
N CYS A 34 3.34 15.85 -4.17
CA CYS A 34 2.65 15.88 -5.45
C CYS A 34 3.59 16.23 -6.62
N PRO A 35 3.44 15.59 -7.80
CA PRO A 35 2.42 14.58 -8.13
C PRO A 35 2.81 13.14 -7.74
N ASP A 36 4.02 12.92 -7.23
CA ASP A 36 4.63 11.62 -7.01
C ASP A 36 4.20 10.97 -5.67
N VAL A 37 2.88 10.95 -5.43
CA VAL A 37 2.25 10.39 -4.21
C VAL A 37 1.73 8.97 -4.38
N GLY A 38 1.74 8.46 -5.60
CA GLY A 38 1.35 7.09 -5.93
C GLY A 38 2.36 6.06 -5.45
N TRP A 39 1.88 4.84 -5.29
CA TRP A 39 2.70 3.69 -4.94
C TRP A 39 2.11 2.43 -5.58
N SER A 40 2.95 1.42 -5.77
CA SER A 40 2.56 0.12 -6.30
C SER A 40 3.33 -1.01 -5.62
N TYR A 41 2.69 -2.16 -5.50
CA TYR A 41 3.28 -3.37 -4.95
C TYR A 41 2.72 -4.59 -5.67
N THR A 42 3.60 -5.50 -6.08
CA THR A 42 3.22 -6.78 -6.68
C THR A 42 3.28 -7.84 -5.58
N LEU A 43 2.13 -8.43 -5.28
CA LEU A 43 2.01 -9.52 -4.32
C LEU A 43 1.97 -10.86 -5.08
N ASP A 44 2.86 -11.78 -4.74
CA ASP A 44 2.80 -13.15 -5.23
C ASP A 44 1.77 -13.95 -4.42
N THR A 45 0.60 -14.21 -5.01
CA THR A 45 -0.50 -14.93 -4.36
C THR A 45 -0.29 -16.44 -4.32
N THR A 46 0.73 -16.98 -5.00
CA THR A 46 1.01 -18.43 -5.00
C THR A 46 1.59 -18.91 -3.67
N ALA A 47 2.14 -17.99 -2.87
CA ALA A 47 2.63 -18.24 -1.52
C ALA A 47 1.52 -18.32 -0.47
N TYR A 48 0.26 -18.06 -0.83
CA TYR A 48 -0.89 -18.03 0.07
C TYR A 48 -1.85 -19.18 -0.23
N ALA A 49 -2.51 -19.70 0.81
CA ALA A 49 -3.52 -20.75 0.65
C ALA A 49 -4.74 -20.22 -0.12
N ASN A 50 -5.50 -21.09 -0.78
CA ASN A 50 -6.77 -20.67 -1.37
C ASN A 50 -7.76 -20.30 -0.26
N GLY A 51 -8.38 -19.13 -0.35
CA GLY A 51 -9.21 -18.58 0.73
C GLY A 51 -9.29 -17.05 0.73
N VAL A 52 -9.95 -16.51 1.76
CA VAL A 52 -10.03 -15.06 1.99
C VAL A 52 -8.84 -14.61 2.82
N HIS A 53 -8.16 -13.57 2.33
CA HIS A 53 -7.02 -12.94 2.98
C HIS A 53 -7.28 -11.45 3.18
N THR A 54 -6.65 -10.89 4.20
CA THR A 54 -6.70 -9.44 4.47
C THR A 54 -5.36 -8.81 4.14
N VAL A 55 -5.35 -7.82 3.25
CA VAL A 55 -4.18 -6.98 3.01
C VAL A 55 -4.32 -5.67 3.77
N ASP A 56 -3.28 -5.34 4.53
CA ASP A 56 -3.13 -4.06 5.20
C ASP A 56 -2.00 -3.27 4.55
N VAL A 57 -2.27 -2.02 4.22
CA VAL A 57 -1.28 -1.08 3.69
C VAL A 57 -1.06 0.01 4.71
N THR A 58 0.16 0.07 5.25
CA THR A 58 0.57 1.06 6.24
C THR A 58 1.50 2.09 5.62
N ALA A 59 1.01 3.31 5.46
CA ALA A 59 1.77 4.47 5.03
C ALA A 59 2.41 5.16 6.25
N THR A 60 3.70 5.47 6.16
CA THR A 60 4.43 6.25 7.18
C THR A 60 4.84 7.60 6.60
N GLY A 61 4.42 8.69 7.25
CA GLY A 61 4.78 10.06 6.92
C GLY A 61 6.24 10.39 7.26
N ALA A 62 6.73 11.54 6.78
CA ALA A 62 8.07 12.02 7.14
C ALA A 62 8.15 12.50 8.60
N ASP A 63 7.01 12.83 9.19
CA ASP A 63 6.80 13.19 10.59
C ASP A 63 6.64 11.97 11.51
N GLY A 64 6.78 10.74 10.98
CA GLY A 64 6.62 9.49 11.71
C GLY A 64 5.16 9.08 11.95
N ARG A 65 4.17 9.87 11.52
CA ARG A 65 2.75 9.48 11.61
C ARG A 65 2.48 8.29 10.70
N ARG A 66 1.62 7.38 11.14
CA ARG A 66 1.24 6.19 10.38
C ARG A 66 -0.25 6.17 10.12
N ALA A 67 -0.63 5.74 8.93
CA ALA A 67 -2.01 5.47 8.56
C ALA A 67 -2.07 4.10 7.91
N THR A 68 -3.02 3.28 8.35
CA THR A 68 -3.23 1.93 7.81
C THR A 68 -4.60 1.84 7.18
N THR A 69 -4.67 1.26 5.99
CA THR A 69 -5.93 0.91 5.32
C THR A 69 -5.93 -0.57 5.02
N SER A 70 -7.10 -1.21 5.16
CA SER A 70 -7.26 -2.65 5.00
C SER A 70 -8.20 -2.94 3.83
N ALA A 71 -7.95 -4.03 3.13
CA ALA A 71 -8.84 -4.58 2.12
C ALA A 71 -8.81 -6.11 2.19
N THR A 72 -9.91 -6.76 1.82
CA THR A 72 -9.96 -8.22 1.70
C THR A 72 -9.87 -8.64 0.26
N PHE A 73 -9.17 -9.74 -0.01
CA PHE A 73 -9.11 -10.36 -1.33
C PHE A 73 -9.23 -11.88 -1.20
N THR A 74 -9.59 -12.54 -2.30
CA THR A 74 -9.71 -14.00 -2.33
C THR A 74 -8.63 -14.58 -3.24
N VAL A 75 -7.87 -15.53 -2.71
CA VAL A 75 -6.90 -16.33 -3.46
C VAL A 75 -7.58 -17.60 -3.94
N ALA A 76 -7.50 -17.85 -5.24
CA ALA A 76 -7.98 -19.05 -5.90
C ALA A 76 -7.03 -19.38 -7.06
N ASN A 77 -5.83 -19.86 -6.71
CA ASN A 77 -4.84 -20.35 -7.67
C ASN A 77 -5.25 -21.70 -8.27
#